data_AF-A0A7S3U1U2-F1
#
_entry.id   AF-A0A7S3U1U2-F1
#
_cell.length_a   1.000
_cell.length_b   1.000
_cell.length_c   1.000
_cell.angle_alpha   90.00
_cell.angle_beta   90.00
_cell.angle_gamma   90.00
#
_symmetry.space_group_name_H-M   'P 1'
#
loop_
_entity.id
_entity.type
_entity.pdbx_description
1 polymer ?
#
loop_
_entity_poly.entity_id
_entity_poly.type
_entity_poly.pdbx_seq_one_letter_code
_entity_poly.pdbx_strand_id
1 'polypeptide(L)'
;ASLPREPSEAASGRKKQAEKILNPSSFDITKGSRLADLIESGAIGVVKSSYFEDCILHKRSIAIRQLIPAQMMWPAKEAIQQWKRYGKCFLIIVSYSWLTKEHPDPDQFHLKKLVRIIEEYKRLWSMQEV
;
A
#
# COMPACT_ATOMS: atom_id res chain seq x y z
N ALA A 1 -33.18 -39.35 45.48
CA ALA A 1 -32.53 -39.70 44.21
C ALA A 1 -32.93 -38.65 43.18
N SER A 2 -32.01 -37.80 42.74
CA SER A 2 -32.26 -36.76 41.74
C SER A 2 -31.19 -36.87 40.66
N LEU A 3 -31.60 -37.20 39.45
CA LEU A 3 -30.75 -37.25 38.26
C LEU A 3 -30.32 -35.83 37.86
N PRO A 4 -29.07 -35.61 37.41
CA PRO A 4 -28.67 -34.34 36.85
C PRO A 4 -29.29 -34.14 35.46
N ARG A 5 -29.77 -32.91 35.19
CA ARG A 5 -30.30 -32.48 33.89
C ARG A 5 -29.15 -32.34 32.88
N GLU A 6 -29.36 -32.91 31.69
CA GLU A 6 -28.57 -32.65 30.48
C GLU A 6 -28.51 -31.14 30.16
N PRO A 7 -27.33 -30.57 29.86
CA PRO A 7 -27.26 -29.20 29.37
C PRO A 7 -27.59 -29.14 27.87
N SER A 8 -28.75 -28.57 27.54
CA SER A 8 -29.20 -28.32 26.17
C SER A 8 -28.50 -27.11 25.52
N GLU A 9 -28.16 -27.29 24.24
CA GLU A 9 -28.18 -26.32 23.12
C GLU A 9 -27.35 -25.02 23.16
N ALA A 10 -26.79 -24.58 24.29
CA ALA A 10 -26.02 -23.33 24.35
C ALA A 10 -24.62 -23.42 23.69
N ALA A 11 -24.10 -24.62 23.41
CA ALA A 11 -22.76 -24.83 22.86
C ALA A 11 -22.68 -24.64 21.33
N SER A 12 -23.80 -24.68 20.62
CA SER A 12 -23.83 -24.66 19.14
C SER A 12 -23.70 -23.24 18.56
N GLY A 13 -24.19 -22.22 19.29
CA GLY A 13 -24.13 -20.82 18.85
C GLY A 13 -22.73 -20.18 18.93
N ARG A 14 -21.91 -20.58 19.90
CA ARG A 14 -20.56 -20.00 20.10
C ARG A 14 -19.53 -20.50 19.10
N LYS A 15 -19.69 -21.71 18.56
CA LYS A 15 -18.77 -22.25 17.54
C LYS A 15 -18.89 -21.52 16.20
N LYS A 16 -20.09 -21.11 15.79
CA LYS A 16 -20.32 -20.38 14.53
C LYS A 16 -19.80 -18.92 14.52
N GLN A 17 -19.56 -18.32 15.69
CA GLN A 17 -19.03 -16.96 15.79
C GLN A 17 -17.49 -16.90 15.88
N ALA A 18 -16.84 -17.96 16.39
CA ALA A 18 -15.38 -18.05 16.45
C ALA A 18 -14.74 -18.40 15.10
N GLU A 19 -15.42 -19.12 14.22
CA GLU A 19 -14.90 -19.53 12.90
C GLU A 19 -14.89 -18.41 11.85
N LYS A 20 -15.48 -17.24 12.15
CA LYS A 20 -15.49 -16.10 11.21
C LYS A 20 -14.24 -15.21 11.27
N ILE A 21 -13.28 -15.53 12.15
CA ILE A 21 -12.06 -14.76 12.38
C ILE A 21 -10.88 -15.65 11.97
N LEU A 22 -10.56 -15.75 10.67
CA LEU A 22 -9.24 -16.16 10.15
C LEU A 22 -9.19 -16.21 8.61
N ASN A 23 -10.01 -15.43 7.91
CA ASN A 23 -9.73 -15.16 6.50
C ASN A 23 -8.80 -13.96 6.45
N PRO A 24 -7.48 -14.14 6.18
CA PRO A 24 -6.59 -13.02 5.98
C PRO A 24 -7.18 -12.13 4.90
N SER A 25 -7.19 -10.82 5.15
CA SER A 25 -7.62 -9.86 4.15
C SER A 25 -6.77 -10.08 2.88
N SER A 26 -7.34 -9.85 1.70
CA SER A 26 -6.54 -9.85 0.46
C SER A 26 -5.33 -8.90 0.52
N PHE A 27 -5.36 -7.92 1.44
CA PHE A 27 -4.27 -6.98 1.72
C PHE A 27 -3.20 -7.51 2.69
N ASP A 28 -3.47 -8.59 3.42
CA ASP A 28 -2.50 -9.26 4.29
C ASP A 28 -1.76 -10.39 3.53
N ILE A 29 -2.29 -10.81 2.39
CA ILE A 29 -1.66 -11.78 1.50
C ILE A 29 -0.68 -11.02 0.59
N THR A 30 0.61 -11.30 0.72
CA THR A 30 1.64 -10.65 -0.11
C THR A 30 2.05 -11.53 -1.31
N LYS A 31 2.18 -12.84 -1.10
CA LYS A 31 2.56 -13.82 -2.13
C LYS A 31 1.33 -14.31 -2.92
N GLY A 32 1.41 -14.29 -4.25
CA GLY A 32 0.30 -14.71 -5.12
C GLY A 32 -0.95 -13.81 -4.96
N SER A 33 -0.74 -12.58 -4.49
CA SER A 33 -1.81 -11.60 -4.37
C SER A 33 -2.07 -10.95 -5.72
N ARG A 34 -3.33 -10.59 -5.99
CA ARG A 34 -3.70 -9.88 -7.22
C ARG A 34 -2.87 -8.61 -7.43
N LEU A 35 -2.50 -7.92 -6.36
CA LEU A 35 -1.64 -6.75 -6.44
C LEU A 35 -0.23 -7.11 -6.91
N ALA A 36 0.35 -8.21 -6.42
CA ALA A 36 1.65 -8.68 -6.91
C ALA A 36 1.57 -9.02 -8.41
N ASP A 37 0.51 -9.68 -8.87
CA ASP A 37 0.32 -10.02 -10.29
C ASP A 37 0.17 -8.76 -11.17
N LEU A 38 -0.52 -7.73 -10.66
CA LEU A 38 -0.68 -6.44 -11.35
C LEU A 38 0.64 -5.66 -11.43
N ILE A 39 1.49 -5.74 -10.41
CA ILE A 39 2.83 -5.16 -10.44
C ILE A 39 3.72 -5.94 -11.40
N GLU A 40 3.67 -7.28 -11.35
CA GLU A 40 4.49 -8.16 -12.20
C GLU A 40 4.19 -7.98 -13.69
N SER A 41 2.91 -7.89 -14.04
CA SER A 41 2.45 -7.64 -15.41
C SER A 41 2.70 -6.20 -15.90
N GLY A 42 3.11 -5.28 -15.02
CA GLY A 42 3.29 -3.87 -15.33
C GLY A 42 1.97 -3.08 -15.43
N ALA A 43 0.82 -3.70 -15.13
CA ALA A 43 -0.46 -3.00 -15.06
C ALA A 43 -0.46 -1.92 -13.95
N ILE A 44 0.28 -2.15 -12.87
CA ILE A 44 0.58 -1.17 -11.83
C ILE A 44 2.09 -0.87 -11.84
N GLY A 45 2.44 0.34 -12.28
CA GLY A 45 3.79 0.89 -12.10
C GLY A 45 3.96 1.53 -10.74
N VAL A 46 5.02 1.15 -10.02
CA VAL A 46 5.35 1.71 -8.70
C VAL A 46 6.45 2.76 -8.88
N VAL A 47 6.18 3.99 -8.45
CA VAL A 47 7.13 5.12 -8.52
C VAL A 47 8.03 5.08 -7.28
N LYS A 48 9.34 5.29 -7.45
CA LYS A 48 10.26 5.44 -6.33
C LYS A 48 9.97 6.76 -5.59
N SER A 49 10.08 6.74 -4.28
CA SER A 49 9.91 7.93 -3.44
C SER A 49 10.95 9.01 -3.73
N SER A 50 12.17 8.61 -4.10
CA SER A 50 13.24 9.49 -4.59
C SER A 50 12.82 10.40 -5.75
N TYR A 51 11.85 9.99 -6.57
CA TYR A 51 11.27 10.85 -7.61
C TYR A 51 10.60 12.10 -7.05
N PHE A 52 9.80 11.93 -6.00
CA PHE A 52 9.06 13.03 -5.39
C PHE A 52 10.00 13.97 -4.62
N GLU A 53 11.01 13.41 -3.97
CA GLU A 53 12.10 14.14 -3.32
C GLU A 53 12.88 14.98 -4.35
N ASP A 54 13.23 14.39 -5.49
CA ASP A 54 13.88 15.05 -6.62
C ASP A 54 13.04 16.19 -7.21
N CYS A 55 11.72 16.00 -7.32
CA CYS A 55 10.80 17.04 -7.76
C CYS A 55 10.80 18.25 -6.80
N ILE A 56 10.76 18.02 -5.48
CA ILE A 56 10.84 19.09 -4.48
C ILE A 56 12.19 19.80 -4.53
N LEU A 57 13.30 19.04 -4.58
CA LEU A 57 14.65 19.59 -4.61
C LEU A 57 14.85 20.55 -5.79
N HIS A 58 14.32 20.17 -6.96
CA HIS A 58 14.45 20.93 -8.20
C HIS A 58 13.26 21.86 -8.47
N LYS A 59 12.32 22.00 -7.54
CA LYS A 59 11.09 22.81 -7.69
C LYS A 59 10.31 22.47 -8.97
N ARG A 60 10.24 21.18 -9.33
CA ARG A 60 9.47 20.68 -10.48
C ARG A 60 8.14 20.10 -10.02
N SER A 61 7.10 20.33 -10.80
CA SER A 61 5.81 19.66 -10.62
C SER A 61 5.94 18.18 -11.00
N ILE A 62 5.11 17.33 -10.40
CA ILE A 62 5.08 15.90 -10.73
C ILE A 62 4.64 15.70 -12.19
N ALA A 63 5.28 14.78 -12.89
CA ALA A 63 4.85 14.43 -14.23
C ALA A 63 3.63 13.49 -14.16
N ILE A 64 2.85 13.46 -15.23
CA ILE A 64 1.94 12.33 -15.45
C ILE A 64 2.77 11.03 -15.48
N ARG A 65 2.22 9.94 -14.95
CA ARG A 65 2.97 8.70 -14.69
C ARG A 65 3.71 8.16 -15.93
N GLN A 66 3.12 8.30 -17.11
CA GLN A 66 3.69 7.84 -18.37
C GLN A 66 4.97 8.58 -18.78
N LEU A 67 5.20 9.78 -18.24
CA LEU A 67 6.38 10.60 -18.52
C LEU A 67 7.42 10.54 -17.39
N ILE A 68 7.15 9.80 -16.32
CA ILE A 68 8.14 9.58 -15.26
C ILE A 68 9.28 8.74 -15.84
N PRO A 69 10.55 9.15 -15.68
CA PRO A 69 11.68 8.40 -16.20
C PRO A 69 11.76 6.98 -15.62
N ALA A 70 12.11 5.99 -16.43
CA ALA A 70 12.12 4.58 -16.01
C ALA A 70 13.03 4.31 -14.81
N GLN A 71 14.13 5.05 -14.65
CA GLN A 71 15.03 4.96 -13.50
C GLN A 71 14.40 5.40 -12.17
N MET A 72 13.34 6.23 -12.25
CA MET A 72 12.54 6.70 -11.12
C MET A 72 11.35 5.77 -10.83
N MET A 73 11.21 4.69 -11.60
CA MET A 73 10.24 3.62 -11.37
C MET A 73 10.93 2.43 -10.73
N TRP A 74 10.22 1.70 -9.88
CA TRP A 74 10.69 0.41 -9.40
C TRP A 74 10.60 -0.64 -10.53
N PRO A 75 11.66 -1.42 -10.77
CA PRO A 75 11.55 -2.64 -11.56
C PRO A 75 10.53 -3.60 -10.92
N ALA A 76 9.67 -4.23 -11.73
CA ALA A 76 8.57 -5.05 -11.23
C ALA A 76 9.03 -6.15 -10.25
N LYS A 77 10.13 -6.83 -10.56
CA LYS A 77 10.70 -7.88 -9.71
C LYS A 77 11.14 -7.35 -8.34
N GLU A 78 11.76 -6.17 -8.31
CA GLU A 78 12.21 -5.53 -7.07
C GLU A 78 11.01 -5.03 -6.25
N ALA A 79 10.03 -4.40 -6.89
CA ALA A 79 8.79 -3.98 -6.23
C ALA A 79 8.07 -5.16 -5.56
N ILE A 80 8.02 -6.33 -6.21
CA ILE A 80 7.42 -7.54 -5.63
C ILE A 80 8.22 -8.05 -4.42
N GLN A 81 9.55 -7.94 -4.44
CA GLN A 81 10.36 -8.30 -3.29
C GLN A 81 10.06 -7.39 -2.09
N GLN A 82 9.94 -6.07 -2.33
CA GLN A 82 9.57 -5.12 -1.28
C GLN A 82 8.13 -5.36 -0.78
N TRP A 83 7.19 -5.65 -1.68
CA TRP A 83 5.83 -6.03 -1.32
C TRP A 83 5.79 -7.30 -0.45
N LYS A 84 6.58 -8.32 -0.77
CA LYS A 84 6.69 -9.54 0.05
C LYS A 84 7.27 -9.24 1.44
N ARG A 85 8.23 -8.31 1.52
CA ARG A 85 8.94 -7.96 2.75
C ARG A 85 8.12 -7.07 3.68
N TYR A 86 7.50 -6.03 3.14
CA TYR A 86 6.83 -4.97 3.93
C TYR A 86 5.30 -5.02 3.81
N GLY A 87 4.74 -5.82 2.90
CA GLY A 87 3.31 -5.92 2.66
C GLY A 87 2.68 -4.57 2.36
N LYS A 88 1.51 -4.30 2.94
CA LYS A 88 0.82 -3.00 2.83
C LYS A 88 1.68 -1.80 3.23
N CYS A 89 2.74 -1.99 4.03
CA CYS A 89 3.63 -0.90 4.38
C CYS A 89 4.56 -0.49 3.23
N PHE A 90 4.69 -1.29 2.17
CA PHE A 90 5.50 -0.92 1.02
C PHE A 90 4.90 0.23 0.19
N LEU A 91 3.58 0.30 0.10
CA LEU A 91 2.89 1.19 -0.85
C LEU A 91 2.17 2.32 -0.13
N ILE A 92 2.41 3.54 -0.62
CA ILE A 92 1.63 4.72 -0.27
C ILE A 92 0.80 5.09 -1.49
N ILE A 93 -0.53 5.09 -1.35
CA ILE A 93 -1.47 5.46 -2.40
C ILE A 93 -2.12 6.79 -2.01
N VAL A 94 -2.00 7.78 -2.89
CA VAL A 94 -2.55 9.12 -2.68
C VAL A 94 -3.59 9.40 -3.75
N SER A 95 -4.76 9.85 -3.35
CA SER A 95 -5.83 10.28 -4.25
C SER A 95 -6.30 11.66 -3.85
N TYR A 96 -6.30 12.58 -4.80
CA TYR A 96 -6.81 13.95 -4.64
C TYR A 96 -7.32 14.48 -5.99
N SER A 97 -8.24 15.44 -5.93
CA SER A 97 -8.79 16.09 -7.12
C SER A 97 -7.73 16.96 -7.79
N TRP A 98 -7.83 17.11 -9.12
CA TRP A 98 -6.99 18.06 -9.82
C TRP A 98 -7.25 19.49 -9.33
N LEU A 99 -6.18 20.22 -8.98
CA LEU A 99 -6.29 21.59 -8.51
C LEU A 99 -6.51 22.59 -9.67
N THR A 100 -5.98 22.29 -10.86
CA THR A 100 -6.25 23.05 -12.09
C THR A 100 -6.54 22.11 -13.24
N LYS A 101 -6.95 22.64 -14.40
CA LYS A 101 -7.22 21.84 -15.60
C LYS A 101 -5.93 21.31 -16.23
N GLU A 102 -4.84 22.05 -16.08
CA GLU A 102 -3.55 21.79 -16.71
C GLU A 102 -2.73 20.79 -15.90
N HIS A 103 -2.86 20.77 -14.58
CA HIS A 103 -2.01 19.97 -13.71
C HIS A 103 -2.69 19.64 -12.36
N PRO A 104 -2.48 18.43 -11.80
CA PRO A 104 -3.11 18.05 -10.54
C PRO A 104 -2.61 18.86 -9.33
N ASP A 105 -1.34 19.25 -9.31
CA ASP A 105 -0.70 19.99 -8.20
C ASP A 105 0.33 21.03 -8.68
N PRO A 106 -0.08 22.12 -9.34
CA PRO A 106 0.83 23.04 -10.03
C PRO A 106 1.85 23.68 -9.08
N ASP A 107 1.41 24.09 -7.89
CA ASP A 107 2.22 24.78 -6.89
C ASP A 107 2.90 23.85 -5.87
N GLN A 108 2.88 22.53 -6.15
CA GLN A 108 3.49 21.48 -5.33
C GLN A 108 2.94 21.43 -3.89
N PHE A 109 1.69 21.85 -3.68
CA PHE A 109 1.07 21.88 -2.36
C PHE A 109 0.94 20.48 -1.78
N HIS A 110 0.45 19.53 -2.58
CA HIS A 110 0.33 18.14 -2.16
C HIS A 110 1.69 17.44 -2.15
N LEU A 111 2.55 17.72 -3.12
CA LEU A 111 3.88 17.15 -3.21
C LEU A 111 4.71 17.43 -1.95
N LYS A 112 4.72 18.67 -1.43
CA LYS A 112 5.45 19.04 -0.20
C LYS A 112 5.00 18.21 1.00
N LYS A 113 3.69 17.98 1.13
CA LYS A 113 3.12 17.15 2.21
C LYS A 113 3.46 15.68 2.02
N LEU A 114 3.37 15.19 0.78
CA LEU A 114 3.69 13.81 0.45
C LEU A 114 5.14 13.47 0.76
N VAL A 115 6.10 14.31 0.35
CA VAL A 115 7.52 14.09 0.66
C VAL A 115 7.74 14.07 2.17
N ARG A 116 7.11 14.98 2.92
CA ARG A 116 7.20 14.95 4.38
C ARG A 116 6.65 13.66 5.01
N ILE A 117 5.54 13.14 4.48
CA ILE A 117 4.96 11.86 4.92
C ILE A 117 5.91 10.71 4.60
N ILE A 118 6.47 10.69 3.39
CA ILE A 118 7.42 9.68 2.93
C ILE A 118 8.66 9.63 3.83
N GLU A 119 9.25 10.79 4.16
CA GLU A 119 10.41 10.88 5.06
C GLU A 119 10.13 10.22 6.41
N GLU A 120 8.99 10.58 7.02
CA GLU A 120 8.59 10.04 8.31
C GLU A 120 8.27 8.55 8.22
N TYR A 121 7.66 8.12 7.12
CA TYR A 121 7.35 6.73 6.86
C TYR A 121 8.60 5.87 6.73
N LYS A 122 9.59 6.33 5.94
CA LYS A 122 10.91 5.69 5.82
C LYS A 122 11.59 5.57 7.19
N ARG A 123 11.50 6.62 8.02
CA ARG A 123 12.07 6.65 9.37
C ARG A 123 11.42 5.63 10.30
N LEU A 124 10.09 5.50 10.28
CA LEU A 124 9.36 4.58 11.14
C LEU A 124 9.58 3.11 10.77
N TRP A 125 9.70 2.81 9.48
CA TRP A 125 9.81 1.44 8.97
C TRP A 125 11.24 1.03 8.60
N SER A 126 12.22 1.91 8.80
CA SER A 126 13.62 1.74 8.38
C SER A 126 13.71 1.27 6.92
N MET A 127 12.81 1.76 6.06
CA MET A 127 12.78 1.41 4.65
C MET A 127 13.83 2.22 3.89
N GLN A 128 14.67 1.51 3.15
CA GLN A 128 15.65 2.11 2.25
C GLN A 128 15.28 1.73 0.81
N GLU A 129 15.31 2.70 -0.09
CA GLU A 129 15.35 2.40 -1.52
C GLU A 129 16.76 1.91 -1.83
N VAL A 130 16.85 0.76 -2.50
CA VAL A 130 18.12 0.18 -2.95
C VAL A 130 18.51 0.82 -4.29
#